data_AF-M0DSR0-F1
#
_entry.id   AF-M0DSR0-F1
#
_cell.length_a   1.000
_cell.length_b   1.000
_cell.length_c   1.000
_cell.angle_alpha   90.00
_cell.angle_beta   90.00
_cell.angle_gamma   90.00
#
_symmetry.space_group_name_H-M   'P 1'
#
loop_
_entity.id
_entity.type
_entity.pdbx_description
1 polymer ?
#
loop_
_entity_poly.entity_id
_entity_poly.type
_entity_poly.pdbx_seq_one_letter_code
_entity_poly.pdbx_strand_id
1 'polypeptide(L)'
;MTDLAALDDGEYTAVVDSIEDGFATVFFERDGEEVENAVLEADRLPEDGHHADAILTVTVVDGDLETVQYEPEQTTKRKDAAQNRFDQLSKRPPSEDDS
;
A
#
# COMPACT_ATOMS: atom_id res chain seq x y z
N MET A 1 5.23 -21.83 -0.36
CA MET A 1 3.98 -22.05 -1.09
C MET A 1 3.12 -20.86 -0.75
N THR A 2 3.04 -19.93 -1.69
CA THR A 2 2.28 -18.71 -1.53
C THR A 2 0.82 -19.08 -1.74
N ASP A 3 0.03 -19.12 -0.67
CA ASP A 3 -1.38 -19.49 -0.75
C ASP A 3 -2.19 -18.22 -1.11
N LEU A 4 -2.20 -17.87 -2.40
CA LEU A 4 -3.09 -16.83 -2.94
C LEU A 4 -4.32 -17.44 -3.62
N ALA A 5 -4.57 -18.74 -3.42
CA ALA A 5 -5.73 -19.44 -3.95
C ALA A 5 -7.08 -18.90 -3.41
N ALA A 6 -7.04 -18.08 -2.36
CA ALA A 6 -8.20 -17.37 -1.83
C ALA A 6 -8.52 -16.08 -2.59
N LEU A 7 -7.60 -15.56 -3.41
CA LEU A 7 -7.82 -14.39 -4.25
C LEU A 7 -8.38 -14.80 -5.62
N ASP A 8 -9.39 -14.07 -6.07
CA ASP A 8 -9.85 -14.13 -7.46
C ASP A 8 -8.77 -13.58 -8.40
N ASP A 9 -8.85 -13.95 -9.68
CA ASP A 9 -7.97 -13.38 -10.69
C ASP A 9 -8.22 -11.88 -10.87
N GLY A 10 -7.14 -11.10 -10.97
CA GLY A 10 -7.22 -9.68 -11.27
C GLY A 10 -6.13 -8.84 -10.61
N GLU A 11 -6.31 -7.52 -10.70
CA GLU A 11 -5.40 -6.54 -10.11
C GLU A 11 -5.79 -6.23 -8.66
N TYR A 12 -4.77 -6.09 -7.82
CA TYR A 12 -4.85 -5.76 -6.40
C TYR A 12 -3.75 -4.77 -6.03
N THR A 13 -4.01 -3.96 -5.00
CA THR A 13 -2.98 -3.18 -4.32
C THR A 13 -2.42 -4.02 -3.18
N ALA A 14 -1.14 -4.34 -3.23
CA ALA A 14 -0.43 -5.06 -2.19
C ALA A 14 0.36 -4.09 -1.29
N VAL A 15 0.18 -4.21 0.03
CA VAL A 15 0.91 -3.43 1.03
C VAL A 15 1.78 -4.36 1.85
N VAL A 16 3.09 -4.08 1.88
CA VAL A 16 4.05 -4.82 2.70
C VAL A 16 3.98 -4.31 4.13
N ASP A 17 3.56 -5.15 5.07
CA ASP A 17 3.48 -4.81 6.50
C ASP A 17 4.84 -4.99 7.19
N SER A 18 5.44 -6.19 7.04
CA SER A 18 6.74 -6.51 7.62
C SER A 18 7.56 -7.41 6.70
N ILE A 19 8.89 -7.35 6.84
CA ILE A 19 9.82 -8.29 6.22
C ILE A 19 10.71 -8.87 7.31
N GLU A 20 10.60 -10.17 7.54
CA GLU A 20 11.29 -10.90 8.61
C GLU A 20 11.82 -12.23 8.08
N ASP A 21 13.07 -12.56 8.39
CA ASP A 21 13.72 -13.82 8.02
C ASP A 21 13.63 -14.17 6.51
N GLY A 22 13.57 -13.15 5.64
CA GLY A 22 13.44 -13.32 4.19
C GLY A 22 12.01 -13.55 3.69
N PHE A 23 11.01 -13.37 4.55
CA PHE A 23 9.59 -13.42 4.20
C PHE A 23 8.94 -12.06 4.42
N ALA A 24 8.05 -11.68 3.52
CA ALA A 24 7.25 -10.48 3.58
C ALA A 24 5.79 -10.81 3.88
N THR A 25 5.22 -10.18 4.89
CA THR A 25 3.76 -10.20 5.13
C THR A 25 3.14 -9.12 4.26
N VAL A 26 2.20 -9.53 3.39
CA VAL A 26 1.59 -8.66 2.39
C VAL A 26 0.08 -8.71 2.50
N PHE A 27 -0.54 -7.53 2.55
CA PHE A 27 -1.99 -7.35 2.55
C PHE A 27 -2.46 -6.93 1.17
N PHE A 28 -3.51 -7.56 0.67
CA PHE A 28 -4.10 -7.27 -0.63
C PHE A 28 -5.37 -6.45 -0.42
N GLU A 29 -5.48 -5.36 -1.14
CA GLU A 29 -6.60 -4.45 -1.12
C GLU A 29 -7.21 -4.33 -2.52
N ARG A 30 -8.52 -4.19 -2.59
CA ARG A 30 -9.26 -3.83 -3.80
C ARG A 30 -10.22 -2.69 -3.46
N ASP A 31 -10.19 -1.63 -4.26
CA ASP A 31 -10.98 -0.41 -4.03
C ASP A 31 -10.78 0.23 -2.63
N GLY A 32 -9.61 0.02 -2.01
CA GLY A 32 -9.26 0.56 -0.69
C GLY A 32 -9.82 -0.23 0.49
N GLU A 33 -10.34 -1.43 0.26
CA GLU A 33 -10.73 -2.38 1.29
C GLU A 33 -9.80 -3.60 1.25
N GLU A 34 -9.32 -4.03 2.42
CA GLU A 34 -8.53 -5.25 2.57
C GLU A 34 -9.38 -6.46 2.22
N VAL A 35 -8.90 -7.27 1.27
CA VAL A 35 -9.59 -8.48 0.82
C VAL A 35 -8.98 -9.74 1.43
N GLU A 36 -7.64 -9.82 1.50
CA GLU A 36 -6.90 -11.00 1.96
C GLU A 36 -5.47 -10.61 2.34
N ASN A 37 -4.74 -11.49 3.03
CA ASN A 37 -3.32 -11.33 3.32
C ASN A 37 -2.54 -12.62 3.03
N ALA A 38 -1.27 -12.51 2.64
CA ALA A 38 -0.40 -13.65 2.41
C ALA A 38 1.03 -13.40 2.87
N VAL A 39 1.75 -14.48 3.15
CA VAL A 39 3.19 -14.45 3.39
C VAL A 39 3.92 -14.84 2.11
N LEU A 40 4.75 -13.94 1.62
CA LEU A 40 5.54 -14.09 0.40
C LEU A 40 7.01 -14.23 0.76
N GLU A 41 7.79 -14.88 -0.10
CA GLU A 41 9.25 -14.78 -0.04
C GLU A 41 9.62 -13.34 -0.43
N ALA A 42 10.49 -12.69 0.35
CA ALA A 42 10.93 -11.34 0.07
C ALA A 42 11.46 -11.26 -1.37
N ASP A 43 12.29 -12.22 -1.80
CA ASP A 43 12.87 -12.31 -3.15
C ASP A 43 11.86 -12.33 -4.32
N ARG A 44 10.55 -12.51 -4.06
CA ARG A 44 9.49 -12.37 -5.08
C ARG A 44 9.05 -10.93 -5.29
N LEU A 45 9.36 -10.05 -4.33
CA LEU A 45 9.09 -8.63 -4.43
C LEU A 45 10.21 -7.96 -5.24
N PRO A 46 9.91 -6.86 -5.94
CA PRO A 46 10.95 -6.04 -6.55
C PRO A 46 11.87 -5.47 -5.46
N GLU A 47 13.18 -5.38 -5.72
CA GLU A 47 14.17 -4.85 -4.75
C GLU A 47 13.77 -3.46 -4.22
N ASP A 48 13.13 -2.63 -5.05
CA ASP A 48 12.64 -1.30 -4.67
C ASP A 48 11.48 -1.35 -3.65
N GLY A 49 10.74 -2.46 -3.59
CA GLY A 49 9.64 -2.71 -2.65
C GLY A 49 10.02 -3.59 -1.46
N HIS A 50 11.31 -3.92 -1.26
CA HIS A 50 11.81 -4.69 -0.10
C HIS A 50 11.86 -3.86 1.19
N HIS A 51 10.77 -3.22 1.54
CA HIS A 51 10.66 -2.52 2.81
C HIS A 51 9.21 -2.50 3.31
N ALA A 52 9.05 -2.36 4.63
CA ALA A 52 7.74 -2.10 5.23
C ALA A 52 7.13 -0.83 4.63
N ASP A 53 5.79 -0.77 4.59
CA ASP A 53 5.00 0.28 3.98
C ASP A 53 5.19 0.43 2.45
N ALA A 54 5.81 -0.55 1.78
CA ALA A 54 5.87 -0.57 0.32
C ALA A 54 4.48 -0.86 -0.26
N ILE A 55 4.06 -0.04 -1.23
CA ILE A 55 2.83 -0.24 -1.99
C ILE A 55 3.22 -0.79 -3.36
N LEU A 56 2.63 -1.92 -3.69
CA LEU A 56 2.88 -2.69 -4.90
C LEU A 56 1.54 -2.86 -5.63
N THR A 57 1.55 -2.77 -6.94
CA THR A 57 0.43 -3.22 -7.77
C THR A 57 0.74 -4.63 -8.23
N VAL A 58 -0.17 -5.54 -7.94
CA VAL A 58 0.01 -6.98 -8.20
C VAL A 58 -1.13 -7.53 -9.02
N THR A 59 -0.81 -8.42 -9.96
CA THR A 59 -1.81 -9.19 -10.70
C THR A 59 -1.76 -10.63 -10.24
N VAL A 60 -2.91 -11.14 -9.78
CA VAL A 60 -3.10 -12.55 -9.43
C VAL A 60 -3.78 -13.26 -10.59
N VAL A 61 -3.24 -14.41 -10.98
CA VAL A 61 -3.81 -15.30 -12.02
C VAL A 61 -3.66 -16.75 -11.55
N ASP A 62 -4.77 -17.50 -11.55
CA ASP A 62 -4.85 -18.89 -11.11
C ASP A 62 -4.32 -19.11 -9.67
N GLY A 63 -4.44 -18.09 -8.80
CA GLY A 63 -3.95 -18.15 -7.42
C GLY A 63 -2.43 -18.01 -7.27
N ASP A 64 -1.75 -17.48 -8.30
CA ASP A 64 -0.32 -17.15 -8.29
C ASP A 64 -0.08 -15.67 -8.64
N LEU A 65 1.04 -15.10 -8.19
CA LEU A 65 1.47 -13.74 -8.56
C LEU A 65 2.07 -13.76 -9.96
N GLU A 66 1.37 -13.16 -10.92
CA GLU A 66 1.86 -13.02 -12.30
C GLU A 66 2.76 -11.78 -12.43
N THR A 67 2.34 -10.65 -11.86
CA THR A 67 3.13 -9.41 -11.90
C THR A 67 3.16 -8.73 -10.54
N VAL A 68 4.31 -8.13 -10.22
CA VAL A 68 4.53 -7.31 -9.03
C VAL A 68 5.28 -6.05 -9.46
N GLN A 69 4.63 -4.90 -9.36
CA GLN A 69 5.20 -3.61 -9.73
C GLN A 69 5.18 -2.67 -8.53
N TYR A 70 6.33 -2.11 -8.17
CA TYR A 70 6.41 -1.09 -7.13
C TYR A 70 5.85 0.24 -7.66
N GLU A 71 4.92 0.84 -6.91
CA GLU A 71 4.30 2.12 -7.26
C GLU A 71 4.77 3.26 -6.34
N PRO A 72 5.94 3.88 -6.62
CA PRO A 72 6.52 4.92 -5.76
C PRO A 72 5.64 6.18 -5.62
N GLU A 73 4.75 6.44 -6.58
CA GLU A 73 3.87 7.60 -6.59
C GLU A 73 2.69 7.48 -5.62
N GLN A 74 2.22 6.25 -5.31
CA GLN A 74 1.16 6.02 -4.32
C GLN A 74 1.69 6.18 -2.88
N THR A 75 2.92 5.70 -2.61
CA THR A 75 3.62 5.90 -1.34
C THR A 75 3.81 7.39 -1.02
N THR A 76 4.02 8.22 -2.05
CA THR A 76 4.20 9.68 -1.89
C THR A 76 2.86 10.40 -1.65
N LYS A 77 1.77 9.99 -2.30
CA LYS A 77 0.44 10.63 -2.17
C LYS A 77 -0.16 10.56 -0.75
N ARG A 78 0.12 9.52 0.03
CA ARG A 78 -0.36 9.43 1.43
C ARG A 78 0.33 10.43 2.36
N LYS A 79 1.57 10.83 2.05
CA LYS A 79 2.31 11.88 2.78
C LYS A 79 1.70 13.27 2.57
N ASP A 80 1.26 13.58 1.34
CA ASP A 80 0.65 14.88 1.02
C ASP A 80 -0.76 15.07 1.62
N ALA A 81 -1.57 14.00 1.71
CA ALA A 81 -2.92 14.08 2.27
C ALA A 81 -2.93 14.40 3.78
N ALA A 82 -1.90 13.98 4.52
CA ALA A 82 -1.74 14.31 5.94
C ALA A 82 -1.35 15.78 6.17
N GLN A 83 -0.53 16.35 5.27
CA GLN A 83 -0.03 17.73 5.39
C GLN A 83 -1.15 18.76 5.10
N ASN A 84 -2.02 18.48 4.13
CA ASN A 84 -3.04 19.45 3.67
C ASN A 84 -4.14 19.74 4.72
N ARG A 85 -4.45 18.80 5.63
CA ARG A 85 -5.37 19.04 6.76
C ARG A 85 -4.75 19.95 7.84
N PHE A 86 -3.44 19.88 8.04
CA PHE A 86 -2.75 20.66 9.07
C PHE A 86 -2.64 22.15 8.69
N ASP A 87 -2.44 22.44 7.41
CA ASP A 87 -2.46 23.81 6.88
C ASP A 87 -3.86 24.46 6.96
N GLN A 88 -4.92 23.65 6.81
CA GLN A 88 -6.30 24.15 6.88
C GLN A 88 -6.75 24.47 8.32
N LEU A 89 -6.18 23.79 9.33
CA LEU A 89 -6.39 24.10 10.76
C LEU A 89 -5.53 25.26 11.27
N SER A 90 -4.41 25.55 10.59
CA SER A 90 -3.49 26.61 10.98
C SER A 90 -3.88 27.99 10.43
N LYS A 91 -4.80 28.05 9.46
CA LYS A 91 -5.40 29.31 9.00
C LYS A 91 -6.49 29.73 9.98
N ARG A 92 -6.07 30.51 10.98
CA ARG A 92 -6.94 31.33 11.84
C ARG A 92 -8.10 31.93 11.00
N PRO A 93 -9.37 31.80 11.42
CA PRO A 93 -10.42 32.67 10.91
C PRO A 93 -10.04 34.14 11.21
N PRO A 94 -10.39 35.10 10.35
CA PRO A 94 -10.14 36.51 10.64
C PRO A 94 -10.85 36.87 11.94
N SER A 95 -10.11 37.47 12.88
CA SER A 95 -10.75 38.20 13.98
C SER A 95 -11.42 39.41 13.37
N GLU A 96 -12.73 39.31 13.14
CA GLU A 96 -13.60 40.48 13.15
C GLU A 96 -13.54 41.04 14.58
N ASP A 97 -12.83 42.15 14.76
CA ASP A 97 -13.19 43.24 15.67
C ASP A 97 -12.26 44.43 15.41
N ASP A 98 -12.63 45.21 14.39
CA ASP A 98 -12.22 46.59 14.18
C ASP A 98 -13.51 47.41 14.26
N SER A 99 -13.86 47.90 15.47
CA SER A 99 -14.63 49.14 15.76
C SER A 99 -15.03 49.25 17.24
#